data_AF-A0A090MN49-F1
#
_entry.id   AF-A0A090MN49-F1
#
_cell.length_a   1.000
_cell.length_b   1.000
_cell.length_c   1.000
_cell.angle_alpha   90.00
_cell.angle_beta   90.00
_cell.angle_gamma   90.00
#
_symmetry.space_group_name_H-M   'P 1'
#
loop_
_entity.id
_entity.type
_entity.pdbx_description
1 polymer ?
#
loop_
_entity_poly.entity_id
_entity_poly.type
_entity_poly.pdbx_seq_one_letter_code
_entity_poly.pdbx_strand_id
1 'polypeptide(L)'
;MRIMTSIVAGAAVLMALASAHAAETADTFKAAYEKAEAANKKAGELRNQWTTTVAALKGAKKAADEGNFDAATDLAKKAEALANASIAQTERENKLWPDAVIR
;
A
#
# COMPACT_ATOMS: atom_id res chain seq x y z
N MET A 1 -6.33 -1.13 49.54
CA MET A 1 -5.84 -2.05 48.50
C MET A 1 -6.77 -2.23 47.29
N ARG A 2 -8.08 -1.91 47.37
CA ARG A 2 -9.04 -2.02 46.24
C ARG A 2 -8.79 -1.04 45.08
N ILE A 3 -8.21 0.13 45.37
CA ILE A 3 -7.95 1.18 44.36
C ILE A 3 -6.73 0.81 43.47
N MET A 4 -5.72 0.16 44.06
CA MET A 4 -4.54 -0.32 43.31
C MET A 4 -4.87 -1.46 42.35
N THR A 5 -5.79 -2.36 42.69
CA THR A 5 -6.23 -3.43 41.78
C THR A 5 -7.04 -2.90 40.58
N SER A 6 -7.83 -1.84 40.75
CA SER A 6 -8.57 -1.20 39.65
C SER A 6 -7.67 -0.48 38.64
N ILE A 7 -6.58 0.14 39.11
CA ILE A 7 -5.60 0.83 38.23
C ILE A 7 -4.78 -0.17 37.42
N VAL A 8 -4.36 -1.29 38.03
CA VAL A 8 -3.63 -2.36 37.34
C VAL A 8 -4.49 -3.05 36.27
N ALA A 9 -5.79 -3.26 36.55
CA ALA A 9 -6.72 -3.80 35.56
C ALA A 9 -6.96 -2.86 34.37
N GLY A 10 -7.04 -1.55 34.60
CA GLY A 10 -7.21 -0.56 33.52
C GLY A 10 -6.00 -0.43 32.58
N ALA A 11 -4.78 -0.51 33.13
CA ALA A 11 -3.55 -0.44 32.33
C ALA A 11 -3.37 -1.66 31.41
N ALA A 12 -3.77 -2.85 31.87
CA ALA A 12 -3.69 -4.08 31.06
C ALA A 12 -4.63 -4.04 29.84
N VAL A 13 -5.81 -3.44 29.97
CA VAL A 13 -6.78 -3.31 28.86
C VAL A 13 -6.28 -2.36 27.77
N LEU A 14 -5.68 -1.22 28.15
CA LEU A 14 -5.14 -0.25 27.20
C LEU A 14 -3.97 -0.81 26.38
N MET A 15 -3.09 -1.61 26.99
CA MET A 15 -1.99 -2.25 26.27
C MET A 15 -2.46 -3.34 25.31
N ALA A 16 -3.50 -4.09 25.67
CA ALA A 16 -4.10 -5.11 24.79
C ALA A 16 -4.76 -4.48 23.54
N LEU A 17 -5.48 -3.36 23.72
CA LEU A 17 -6.10 -2.61 22.62
C LEU A 17 -5.06 -2.03 21.64
N ALA A 18 -3.98 -1.44 22.16
CA ALA A 18 -2.91 -0.89 21.33
C ALA A 18 -2.22 -1.98 20.48
N SER A 19 -2.02 -3.17 21.07
CA SER A 19 -1.38 -4.30 20.38
C SER A 19 -2.27 -4.87 19.26
N ALA A 20 -3.58 -4.98 19.51
CA ALA A 20 -4.53 -5.45 18.51
C ALA A 20 -4.63 -4.48 17.31
N HIS A 21 -4.63 -3.18 17.57
CA HIS A 21 -4.71 -2.16 16.51
C HIS A 21 -3.42 -2.08 15.67
N ALA A 22 -2.26 -2.25 16.31
CA ALA A 22 -0.98 -2.33 15.59
C ALA A 22 -0.91 -3.57 14.67
N ALA A 23 -1.47 -4.71 15.09
CA ALA A 23 -1.54 -5.91 14.26
C ALA A 23 -2.48 -5.72 13.06
N GLU A 24 -3.67 -5.16 13.28
CA GLU A 24 -4.66 -4.89 12.22
C GLU A 24 -4.11 -3.96 11.14
N THR A 25 -3.46 -2.86 11.55
CA THR A 25 -2.89 -1.88 10.62
C THR A 25 -1.73 -2.48 9.82
N ALA A 26 -0.92 -3.35 10.42
CA ALA A 26 0.14 -4.08 9.73
C ALA A 26 -0.40 -5.06 8.68
N ASP A 27 -1.46 -5.82 9.00
CA ASP A 27 -2.12 -6.73 8.05
C ASP A 27 -2.77 -5.97 6.89
N THR A 28 -3.40 -4.83 7.19
CA THR A 28 -3.99 -3.93 6.19
C THR A 28 -2.93 -3.40 5.23
N PHE A 29 -1.79 -2.95 5.75
CA PHE A 29 -0.65 -2.53 4.93
C PHE A 29 -0.16 -3.67 4.05
N LYS A 30 0.04 -4.87 4.61
CA LYS A 30 0.55 -6.03 3.86
C LYS A 30 -0.32 -6.35 2.65
N ALA A 31 -1.64 -6.42 2.84
CA ALA A 31 -2.59 -6.68 1.75
C ALA A 31 -2.54 -5.58 0.66
N ALA A 32 -2.49 -4.31 1.07
CA ALA A 32 -2.38 -3.18 0.14
C ALA A 32 -1.05 -3.20 -0.64
N TYR A 33 0.05 -3.53 0.03
CA TYR A 33 1.38 -3.59 -0.56
C TYR A 33 1.51 -4.74 -1.58
N GLU A 34 1.03 -5.94 -1.23
CA GLU A 34 1.00 -7.09 -2.16
C GLU A 34 0.21 -6.77 -3.44
N LYS A 35 -0.95 -6.11 -3.30
CA LYS A 35 -1.76 -5.68 -4.45
C LYS A 35 -1.04 -4.67 -5.32
N ALA A 36 -0.38 -3.68 -4.71
CA ALA A 36 0.41 -2.68 -5.42
C ALA A 36 1.63 -3.28 -6.13
N GLU A 37 2.33 -4.23 -5.51
CA GLU A 37 3.45 -4.95 -6.14
C GLU A 37 2.98 -5.80 -7.33
N ALA A 38 1.86 -6.50 -7.21
CA ALA A 38 1.29 -7.28 -8.31
C ALA A 38 0.94 -6.40 -9.51
N ALA A 39 0.27 -5.26 -9.27
CA ALA A 39 -0.05 -4.29 -10.32
C ALA A 39 1.24 -3.70 -10.94
N ASN A 40 2.22 -3.33 -10.12
CA ASN A 40 3.49 -2.79 -10.60
C ASN A 40 4.30 -3.82 -11.41
N LYS A 41 4.25 -5.11 -11.05
CA LYS A 41 4.82 -6.21 -11.84
C LYS A 41 4.12 -6.34 -13.19
N LYS A 42 2.79 -6.29 -13.22
CA LYS A 42 1.99 -6.32 -14.45
C LYS A 42 2.36 -5.15 -15.38
N ALA A 43 2.52 -3.94 -14.83
CA ALA A 43 3.01 -2.78 -15.58
C ALA A 43 4.42 -3.03 -16.17
N GLY A 44 5.29 -3.73 -15.43
CA GLY A 44 6.61 -4.16 -15.91
C GLY A 44 6.56 -5.17 -17.05
N GLU A 45 5.64 -6.14 -17.01
CA GLU A 45 5.39 -7.09 -18.12
C GLU A 45 4.95 -6.34 -19.40
N LEU A 46 4.20 -5.26 -19.24
CA LEU A 46 3.80 -4.35 -20.33
C LEU A 46 4.89 -3.35 -20.73
N ARG A 47 6.07 -3.41 -20.11
CA ARG A 47 7.20 -2.48 -20.28
C ARG A 47 6.85 -1.01 -20.03
N ASN A 48 5.81 -0.76 -19.23
CA ASN A 48 5.33 0.58 -18.86
C ASN A 48 5.31 0.75 -17.34
N GLN A 49 6.38 0.32 -16.68
CA GLN A 49 6.57 0.50 -15.25
C GLN A 49 7.06 1.92 -14.97
N TRP A 50 6.26 2.72 -14.28
CA TRP A 50 6.64 4.08 -13.94
C TRP A 50 7.59 4.13 -12.74
N THR A 51 8.60 4.99 -12.82
CA THR A 51 9.57 5.19 -11.73
C THR A 51 8.91 5.77 -10.47
N THR A 52 7.84 6.55 -10.62
CA THR A 52 7.02 7.09 -9.53
C THR A 52 6.27 6.02 -8.75
N THR A 53 5.78 4.97 -9.43
CA THR A 53 5.18 3.79 -8.79
C THR A 53 6.21 3.07 -7.91
N VAL A 54 7.42 2.85 -8.44
CA VAL A 54 8.52 2.22 -7.69
C VAL A 54 8.93 3.08 -6.49
N ALA A 55 8.98 4.40 -6.64
CA ALA A 55 9.27 5.32 -5.54
C ALA A 55 8.19 5.26 -4.44
N ALA A 56 6.91 5.16 -4.82
CA ALA A 56 5.81 5.02 -3.86
C ALA A 56 5.88 3.69 -3.11
N LEU A 57 6.19 2.56 -3.77
CA LEU A 57 6.41 1.27 -3.10
C LEU A 57 7.58 1.32 -2.11
N LYS A 58 8.70 1.92 -2.50
CA LYS A 58 9.85 2.11 -1.59
C LYS A 58 9.47 2.96 -0.37
N GLY A 59 8.70 4.03 -0.59
CA GLY A 59 8.17 4.87 0.48
C GLY A 59 7.23 4.10 1.42
N ALA A 60 6.33 3.29 0.85
CA ALA A 60 5.41 2.45 1.60
C ALA A 60 6.17 1.48 2.50
N LYS A 61 7.17 0.79 1.95
CA LYS A 61 8.03 -0.12 2.72
C LYS A 61 8.77 0.61 3.84
N LYS A 62 9.36 1.77 3.55
CA LYS A 62 10.07 2.57 4.57
C LYS A 62 9.13 2.99 5.71
N ALA A 63 7.92 3.46 5.41
CA ALA A 63 6.95 3.85 6.43
C ALA A 63 6.53 2.65 7.30
N ALA A 64 6.37 1.46 6.70
CA ALA A 64 6.08 0.24 7.46
C ALA A 64 7.26 -0.19 8.34
N ASP A 65 8.50 -0.07 7.85
CA ASP A 65 9.71 -0.35 8.64
C ASP A 65 9.84 0.60 9.85
N GLU A 66 9.28 1.82 9.76
CA GLU A 66 9.17 2.80 10.85
C GLU A 66 7.94 2.56 11.76
N GLY A 67 7.12 1.55 11.49
CA GLY A 67 5.88 1.23 12.22
C GLY A 67 4.70 2.16 11.89
N ASN A 68 4.84 3.03 10.89
CA ASN A 68 3.77 3.93 10.43
C ASN A 68 2.93 3.25 9.34
N PHE A 69 2.12 2.28 9.78
CA PHE A 69 1.33 1.43 8.87
C PHE A 69 0.22 2.19 8.12
N ASP A 70 -0.30 3.28 8.67
CA ASP A 70 -1.28 4.13 7.98
C ASP A 70 -0.65 4.83 6.77
N ALA A 71 0.49 5.51 6.98
CA ALA A 71 1.22 6.14 5.89
C ALA A 71 1.74 5.10 4.88
N ALA A 72 2.15 3.94 5.36
CA ALA A 72 2.55 2.83 4.50
C ALA A 72 1.41 2.34 3.60
N THR A 73 0.20 2.21 4.17
CA THR A 73 -1.01 1.79 3.45
C THR A 73 -1.40 2.82 2.39
N ASP A 74 -1.36 4.11 2.71
CA ASP A 74 -1.69 5.17 1.75
C ASP A 74 -0.69 5.22 0.58
N LEU A 75 0.60 5.07 0.87
CA LEU A 75 1.64 4.98 -0.15
C LEU A 75 1.48 3.73 -1.03
N ALA A 76 1.12 2.60 -0.45
CA ALA A 76 0.82 1.37 -1.20
C ALA A 76 -0.39 1.56 -2.13
N LYS A 77 -1.50 2.12 -1.64
CA LYS A 77 -2.69 2.44 -2.48
C LYS A 77 -2.35 3.42 -3.60
N LYS A 78 -1.53 4.43 -3.31
CA LYS A 78 -1.03 5.36 -4.34
C LYS A 78 -0.20 4.64 -5.40
N ALA A 79 0.68 3.73 -4.99
CA ALA A 79 1.45 2.91 -5.93
C ALA A 79 0.54 2.04 -6.80
N GLU A 80 -0.47 1.40 -6.21
CA GLU A 80 -1.47 0.62 -6.94
C GLU A 80 -2.18 1.48 -8.01
N ALA A 81 -2.65 2.67 -7.64
CA ALA A 81 -3.32 3.59 -8.56
C ALA A 81 -2.40 4.01 -9.72
N LEU A 82 -1.13 4.31 -9.44
CA LEU A 82 -0.15 4.66 -10.47
C LEU A 82 0.15 3.49 -11.41
N ALA A 83 0.29 2.27 -10.89
CA ALA A 83 0.48 1.07 -11.69
C ALA A 83 -0.71 0.80 -12.62
N ASN A 84 -1.94 0.90 -12.09
CA ASN A 84 -3.15 0.73 -12.88
C ASN A 84 -3.30 1.81 -13.96
N ALA A 85 -2.90 3.05 -13.66
CA ALA A 85 -2.90 4.13 -14.64
C ALA A 85 -1.91 3.85 -15.80
N SER A 86 -0.73 3.31 -15.51
CA SER A 86 0.26 2.97 -16.54
C SER A 86 -0.18 1.78 -17.39
N ILE A 87 -0.76 0.75 -16.78
CA ILE A 87 -1.39 -0.38 -17.50
C ILE A 87 -2.46 0.14 -18.46
N ALA A 88 -3.38 0.95 -17.96
CA ALA A 88 -4.46 1.51 -18.77
C ALA A 88 -3.93 2.41 -19.90
N GLN A 89 -2.80 3.11 -19.69
CA GLN A 89 -2.16 3.86 -20.76
C GLN A 89 -1.67 2.93 -21.88
N THR A 90 -0.97 1.85 -21.54
CA THR A 90 -0.50 0.88 -22.55
C THR A 90 -1.67 0.30 -23.36
N GLU A 91 -2.76 -0.06 -22.69
CA GLU A 91 -3.96 -0.57 -23.36
C GLU A 91 -4.57 0.45 -24.34
N ARG A 92 -4.66 1.73 -23.93
CA ARG A 92 -5.16 2.81 -24.79
C ARG A 92 -4.25 3.03 -25.99
N GLU A 93 -2.95 3.11 -25.78
CA GLU A 93 -1.97 3.39 -26.84
C GLU A 93 -1.91 2.26 -27.88
N ASN A 94 -2.01 0.99 -27.45
CA ASN A 94 -2.08 -0.15 -28.35
C ASN A 94 -3.29 -0.09 -29.31
N LYS A 95 -4.39 0.53 -28.88
CA LYS A 95 -5.59 0.71 -29.71
C LYS A 95 -5.52 1.97 -30.57
N LEU A 96 -5.14 3.10 -29.98
CA LEU A 96 -5.24 4.41 -30.64
C LEU A 96 -4.09 4.68 -31.62
N TRP A 97 -2.92 4.10 -31.39
CA TRP A 97 -1.76 4.35 -32.26
C TRP A 97 -1.97 3.80 -33.69
N PRO A 98 -2.45 2.56 -33.89
CA PRO A 98 -2.79 2.07 -35.23
C PRO A 98 -3.81 2.97 -35.95
N ASP A 99 -4.90 3.35 -35.30
CA ASP A 99 -5.93 4.23 -35.88
C ASP A 99 -5.39 5.61 -36.29
N ALA A 100 -4.37 6.11 -35.58
CA ALA A 100 -3.77 7.40 -35.87
C ALA A 100 -2.76 7.37 -37.03
N VAL A 101 -2.07 6.25 -37.23
CA VAL A 101 -0.91 6.15 -38.14
C VAL A 101 -1.19 5.30 -39.39
N ILE A 102 -2.03 4.28 -39.28
CA ILE A 102 -2.47 3.43 -40.38
C ILE A 102 -3.83 3.97 -40.83
N ARG A 103 -3.83 4.98 -41.71
CA ARG A 103 -5.06 5.46 -42.36
C ARG A 103 -5.34 4.67 -43.63
#